data_AF-A0A960QHA6-F1
#
_entry.id   AF-A0A960QHA6-F1
#
_cell.length_a   1.000
_cell.length_b   1.000
_cell.length_c   1.000
_cell.angle_alpha   90.00
_cell.angle_beta   90.00
_cell.angle_gamma   90.00
#
_symmetry.space_group_name_H-M   'P 1'
#
loop_
_entity.id
_entity.type
_entity.pdbx_description
1 polymer ?
#
loop_
_entity_poly.entity_id
_entity_poly.type
_entity_poly.pdbx_seq_one_letter_code
_entity_poly.pdbx_strand_id
1 'polypeptide(L)'
;MRLPLPQVLWHRPRTRIEWGFTAVLGLMLCWSVFWLVSHGGAEDREALSQWFAVMGGETSLKLKTLTYARGGLMLTSWIWLSVSVVLWLSRSWWWKKRPTSQSIHERPIIDRQFAIGIGLILLLAIGIRWPRMDLGLYNDEIDVFRTAIEGSFDGKALQDPANDGLPKYRHVPWIEAVWGNRIGNNHALQSILARTGYEIWHWMSGAPDSTIKEWPLRLPSLFGGLLSIAVIAVLAKLATGSARAGFFAAFFLAVHPWHLRFSTEARGYALLFGFGALTVLCLAIAVQRGQWRWWLGFGASQAAALWSCLGGLHLILAINLIAGAFFLWPRRIDSGETRLNPLQSATLPCWIVANLLSAAFFFLAVAPILPPLRLALETNGTFQQGVVPDWWRDSLTYCLMGMPWIDGAPDSS
;
A
#
# COMPACT_ATOMS: atom_id res chain seq x y z
N MET A 1 -6.15 4.04 38.00
CA MET A 1 -5.74 2.62 38.13
C MET A 1 -4.32 2.49 37.57
N ARG A 2 -3.29 2.44 38.42
CA ARG A 2 -1.90 2.18 37.97
C ARG A 2 -1.76 0.65 37.85
N LEU A 3 -1.67 0.14 36.63
CA LEU A 3 -1.34 -1.27 36.41
C LEU A 3 0.11 -1.51 36.88
N PRO A 4 0.39 -2.55 37.68
CA PRO A 4 1.75 -2.86 38.12
C PRO A 4 2.65 -3.17 36.91
N LEU A 5 3.85 -2.61 36.91
CA LEU A 5 4.86 -2.88 35.89
C LEU A 5 5.33 -4.34 36.03
N PRO A 6 5.26 -5.16 34.96
CA PRO A 6 5.65 -6.57 35.02
C PRO A 6 7.18 -6.72 35.22
N GLN A 7 7.58 -7.73 36.02
CA GLN A 7 8.98 -8.11 36.18
C GLN A 7 9.54 -8.67 34.85
N VAL A 8 10.70 -8.16 34.43
CA VAL A 8 11.30 -8.45 33.13
C VAL A 8 12.31 -9.59 33.25
N LEU A 9 12.07 -10.73 32.59
CA LEU A 9 13.02 -11.85 32.48
C LEU A 9 13.62 -11.92 31.06
N TRP A 10 14.95 -12.01 30.98
CA TRP A 10 15.70 -11.99 29.73
C TRP A 10 15.94 -13.40 29.18
N HIS A 11 15.18 -13.85 28.17
CA HIS A 11 15.47 -15.08 27.42
C HIS A 11 16.17 -14.78 26.09
N ARG A 12 17.07 -15.71 25.66
CA ARG A 12 17.61 -15.69 24.29
C ARG A 12 16.53 -16.19 23.32
N PRO A 13 16.08 -15.40 22.33
CA PRO A 13 15.15 -15.89 21.34
C PRO A 13 15.82 -16.96 20.45
N ARG A 14 14.97 -17.86 19.93
CA ARG A 14 15.32 -19.04 19.13
C ARG A 14 15.95 -18.65 17.77
N THR A 15 17.02 -19.34 17.41
CA THR A 15 17.88 -19.17 16.21
C THR A 15 17.15 -19.09 14.85
N ARG A 16 15.95 -19.63 14.69
CA ARG A 16 15.30 -19.72 13.35
C ARG A 16 14.95 -18.36 12.72
N ILE A 17 14.51 -17.38 13.51
CA ILE A 17 14.13 -16.06 12.97
C ILE A 17 15.37 -15.26 12.55
N GLU A 18 16.48 -15.42 13.26
CA GLU A 18 17.79 -14.83 12.92
C GLU A 18 18.25 -15.27 11.54
N TRP A 19 18.23 -16.59 11.31
CA TRP A 19 18.59 -17.17 10.02
C TRP A 19 17.67 -16.69 8.91
N GLY A 20 16.36 -16.63 9.16
CA GLY A 20 15.40 -16.11 8.18
C GLY A 20 15.68 -14.66 7.78
N PHE A 21 15.92 -13.77 8.75
CA PHE A 21 16.21 -12.36 8.45
C PHE A 21 17.56 -12.19 7.73
N THR A 22 18.57 -12.92 8.17
CA THR A 22 19.90 -12.93 7.54
C THR A 22 19.82 -13.42 6.10
N ALA A 23 19.01 -14.45 5.83
CA ALA A 23 18.77 -14.96 4.49
C ALA A 23 18.07 -13.93 3.60
N VAL A 24 17.05 -13.23 4.11
CA VAL A 24 16.36 -12.16 3.36
C VAL A 24 17.32 -11.03 3.00
N LEU A 25 18.12 -10.54 3.95
CA LEU A 25 19.13 -9.51 3.65
C LEU A 25 20.17 -10.01 2.63
N GLY A 26 20.61 -11.26 2.74
CA GLY A 26 21.52 -11.88 1.78
C GLY A 26 20.93 -11.93 0.38
N LEU A 27 19.67 -12.33 0.25
CA LEU A 27 18.96 -12.35 -1.03
C LEU A 27 18.79 -10.95 -1.62
N MET A 28 18.44 -9.95 -0.81
CA MET A 28 18.34 -8.55 -1.26
C MET A 28 19.69 -8.03 -1.78
N LEU A 29 20.79 -8.37 -1.07
CA LEU A 29 22.14 -8.01 -1.47
C LEU A 29 22.53 -8.68 -2.80
N CYS A 30 22.36 -10.00 -2.90
CA CYS A 30 22.66 -10.77 -4.10
C CYS A 30 21.86 -10.29 -5.31
N TRP A 31 20.56 -10.03 -5.13
CA TRP A 31 19.70 -9.47 -6.17
C TRP A 31 20.20 -8.11 -6.66
N SER A 32 20.52 -7.20 -5.73
CA SER A 32 20.98 -5.85 -6.06
C SER A 32 22.29 -5.88 -6.84
N VAL A 33 23.25 -6.72 -6.40
CA VAL A 33 24.53 -6.89 -7.09
C VAL A 33 24.33 -7.53 -8.46
N PHE A 34 23.53 -8.59 -8.54
CA PHE A 34 23.22 -9.26 -9.81
C PHE A 34 22.60 -8.30 -10.82
N TRP A 35 21.63 -7.49 -10.38
CA TRP A 35 20.97 -6.51 -11.25
C TRP A 35 21.96 -5.47 -11.76
N LEU A 36 22.76 -4.88 -10.87
CA LEU A 36 23.76 -3.86 -11.22
C LEU A 36 24.84 -4.39 -12.17
N VAL A 37 25.26 -5.64 -12.00
CA VAL A 37 26.24 -6.28 -12.89
C VAL A 37 25.63 -6.62 -14.25
N SER A 38 24.41 -7.14 -14.26
CA SER A 38 23.74 -7.59 -15.50
C SER A 38 23.16 -6.44 -16.33
N HIS A 39 22.82 -5.32 -15.69
CA HIS A 39 22.17 -4.15 -16.29
C HIS A 39 22.98 -2.87 -16.05
N GLY A 40 24.30 -2.96 -16.14
CA GLY A 40 25.24 -1.84 -15.99
C GLY A 40 25.74 -1.27 -17.32
N GLY A 41 25.11 -1.66 -18.43
CA GLY A 41 25.53 -1.32 -19.80
C GLY A 41 25.27 0.14 -20.18
N ALA A 42 25.68 0.52 -21.40
CA ALA A 42 25.50 1.89 -21.89
C ALA A 42 24.01 2.29 -21.94
N GLU A 43 23.13 1.39 -22.40
CA GLU A 43 21.68 1.64 -22.46
C GLU A 43 21.06 1.87 -21.08
N ASP A 44 21.46 1.12 -20.06
CA ASP A 44 20.90 1.26 -18.70
C ASP A 44 21.38 2.56 -18.03
N ARG A 45 22.63 2.95 -18.29
CA ARG A 45 23.17 4.25 -17.85
C ARG A 45 22.46 5.41 -18.53
N GLU A 46 22.19 5.29 -19.83
CA GLU A 46 21.39 6.27 -20.57
C GLU A 46 19.97 6.36 -20.00
N ALA A 47 19.32 5.22 -19.75
CA ALA A 47 17.98 5.17 -19.15
C ALA A 47 17.94 5.82 -17.76
N LEU A 48 18.95 5.62 -16.91
CA LEU A 48 19.06 6.31 -15.62
C LEU A 48 19.32 7.81 -15.77
N SER A 49 20.17 8.22 -16.71
CA SER A 49 20.38 9.65 -17.01
C SER A 49 19.09 10.32 -17.45
N GLN A 50 18.33 9.67 -18.34
CA GLN A 50 17.03 10.14 -18.81
C GLN A 50 15.99 10.17 -17.69
N TRP A 51 16.01 9.19 -16.78
CA TRP A 51 15.20 9.19 -15.57
C TRP A 51 15.48 10.43 -14.71
N PHE A 52 16.76 10.74 -14.46
CA PHE A 52 17.15 11.94 -13.71
C PHE A 52 16.83 13.24 -14.45
N ALA A 53 16.94 13.27 -15.78
CA ALA A 53 16.59 14.44 -16.59
C ALA A 53 15.11 14.81 -16.46
N VAL A 54 14.21 13.82 -16.59
CA VAL A 54 12.77 14.04 -16.35
C VAL A 54 12.52 14.45 -14.90
N MET A 55 13.17 13.79 -13.95
CA MET A 55 13.12 14.18 -12.52
C MET A 55 13.86 15.50 -12.22
N GLY A 56 14.51 16.12 -13.19
CA GLY A 56 15.07 17.47 -13.15
C GLY A 56 14.16 18.53 -13.79
N GLY A 57 13.07 18.11 -14.45
CA GLY A 57 12.10 19.00 -15.12
C GLY A 57 12.20 19.00 -16.64
N GLU A 58 12.95 18.09 -17.25
CA GLU A 58 12.97 17.94 -18.71
C GLU A 58 11.70 17.22 -19.21
N THR A 59 10.74 17.98 -19.71
CA THR A 59 9.43 17.48 -20.16
C THR A 59 9.37 17.13 -21.66
N SER A 60 10.39 17.49 -22.42
CA SER A 60 10.48 17.23 -23.87
C SER A 60 10.69 15.75 -24.20
N LEU A 61 11.18 14.96 -23.24
CA LEU A 61 11.53 13.55 -23.42
C LEU A 61 10.28 12.65 -23.43
N LYS A 62 9.83 12.27 -24.63
CA LYS A 62 8.76 11.26 -24.83
C LYS A 62 9.33 9.85 -24.73
N LEU A 63 9.60 9.39 -23.52
CA LEU A 63 10.21 8.07 -23.30
C LEU A 63 9.16 6.98 -23.17
N LYS A 64 9.58 5.75 -23.47
CA LYS A 64 8.78 4.54 -23.25
C LYS A 64 8.81 4.18 -21.76
N THR A 65 7.73 3.59 -21.25
CA THR A 65 7.65 3.11 -19.86
C THR A 65 8.78 2.13 -19.52
N LEU A 66 9.27 1.35 -20.49
CA LEU A 66 10.45 0.49 -20.31
C LEU A 66 11.71 1.26 -19.92
N THR A 67 11.94 2.44 -20.49
CA THR A 67 13.09 3.27 -20.18
C THR A 67 13.01 3.79 -18.75
N TYR A 68 11.85 4.28 -18.33
CA TYR A 68 11.61 4.69 -16.93
C TYR A 68 11.78 3.53 -15.95
N ALA A 69 11.30 2.35 -16.32
CA ALA A 69 11.47 1.14 -15.53
C ALA A 69 12.94 0.76 -15.35
N ARG A 70 13.73 0.71 -16.43
CA ARG A 70 15.17 0.41 -16.34
C ARG A 70 15.91 1.41 -15.44
N GLY A 71 15.71 2.71 -15.67
CA GLY A 71 16.33 3.77 -14.85
C GLY A 71 15.92 3.68 -13.37
N GLY A 72 14.61 3.55 -13.10
CA GLY A 72 14.08 3.41 -11.75
C GLY A 72 14.60 2.15 -11.04
N LEU A 73 14.61 1.00 -11.70
CA LEU A 73 15.11 -0.25 -11.14
C LEU A 73 16.62 -0.19 -10.82
N MET A 74 17.42 0.46 -11.67
CA MET A 74 18.84 0.66 -11.39
C MET A 74 19.05 1.54 -10.14
N LEU A 75 18.32 2.64 -10.01
CA LEU A 75 18.34 3.47 -8.80
C LEU A 75 17.95 2.67 -7.55
N THR A 76 16.88 1.88 -7.63
CA THR A 76 16.40 1.09 -6.48
C THR A 76 17.37 0.01 -6.06
N SER A 77 18.12 -0.57 -7.01
CA SER A 77 19.17 -1.55 -6.71
C SER A 77 20.29 -0.94 -5.87
N TRP A 78 20.68 0.31 -6.15
CA TRP A 78 21.63 1.05 -5.30
C TRP A 78 21.08 1.34 -3.90
N ILE A 79 19.81 1.73 -3.81
CA ILE A 79 19.13 1.97 -2.52
C ILE A 79 19.09 0.68 -1.70
N TRP A 80 18.70 -0.44 -2.31
CA TRP A 80 18.62 -1.75 -1.66
C TRP A 80 19.99 -2.24 -1.19
N LEU A 81 21.01 -2.11 -2.03
CA LEU A 81 22.39 -2.43 -1.66
C LEU A 81 22.81 -1.63 -0.42
N SER A 82 22.58 -0.32 -0.43
CA SER A 82 22.92 0.58 0.68
C SER A 82 22.19 0.22 1.96
N VAL A 83 20.86 0.03 1.90
CA VAL A 83 20.05 -0.37 3.06
C VAL A 83 20.49 -1.73 3.59
N SER A 84 20.76 -2.70 2.71
CA SER A 84 21.18 -4.06 3.12
C SER A 84 22.52 -4.04 3.84
N VAL A 85 23.49 -3.26 3.34
CA VAL A 85 24.81 -3.07 4.00
C VAL A 85 24.64 -2.42 5.37
N VAL A 86 23.85 -1.34 5.47
CA VAL A 86 23.60 -0.65 6.75
C VAL A 86 22.93 -1.58 7.75
N LEU A 87 21.90 -2.33 7.34
CA LEU A 87 21.22 -3.29 8.20
C LEU A 87 22.14 -4.43 8.65
N TRP A 88 23.00 -4.93 7.75
CA TRP A 88 23.98 -5.97 8.07
C TRP A 88 24.99 -5.50 9.10
N LEU A 89 25.60 -4.33 8.91
CA LEU A 89 26.61 -3.78 9.81
C LEU A 89 26.00 -3.41 11.17
N SER A 90 24.77 -2.92 11.20
CA SER A 90 24.06 -2.55 12.42
C SER A 90 23.39 -3.73 13.14
N ARG A 91 23.49 -4.97 12.63
CA ARG A 91 22.77 -6.14 13.17
C ARG A 91 22.95 -6.37 14.66
N SER A 92 24.16 -6.14 15.18
CA SER A 92 24.48 -6.33 16.59
C SER A 92 23.74 -5.34 17.50
N TRP A 93 23.27 -4.21 16.96
CA TRP A 93 22.57 -3.17 17.71
C TRP A 93 21.08 -3.48 17.85
N TRP A 94 20.39 -3.74 16.73
CA TRP A 94 18.94 -3.96 16.73
C TRP A 94 18.53 -5.40 17.09
N TRP A 95 19.50 -6.32 17.16
CA TRP A 95 19.31 -7.71 17.58
C TRP A 95 19.60 -7.99 19.06
N LYS A 96 20.02 -7.01 19.88
CA LYS A 96 20.34 -7.25 21.30
C LYS A 96 19.17 -7.94 22.02
N LYS A 97 19.50 -8.81 23.00
CA LYS A 97 18.53 -9.56 23.83
C LYS A 97 17.40 -8.63 24.23
N ARG A 98 16.17 -9.07 23.98
CA ARG A 98 14.98 -8.28 24.32
C ARG A 98 14.45 -8.68 25.68
N PRO A 99 13.83 -7.74 26.39
CA PRO A 99 12.95 -8.11 27.48
C PRO A 99 11.85 -8.98 26.87
N THR A 100 11.88 -10.28 27.13
CA THR A 100 10.73 -11.12 26.88
C THR A 100 9.67 -10.58 27.83
N SER A 101 8.61 -9.98 27.30
CA SER A 101 7.40 -9.81 28.09
C SER A 101 7.12 -11.18 28.70
N GLN A 102 7.10 -11.27 30.04
CA GLN A 102 6.65 -12.50 30.70
C GLN A 102 5.38 -12.92 29.98
N SER A 103 5.25 -14.22 29.69
CA SER A 103 4.04 -14.76 29.11
C SER A 103 2.90 -14.60 30.12
N ILE A 104 2.38 -13.37 30.26
CA ILE A 104 1.01 -13.16 30.67
C ILE A 104 0.25 -14.09 29.74
N HIS A 105 -0.53 -15.03 30.29
CA HIS A 105 -1.34 -15.93 29.49
C HIS A 105 -2.22 -15.08 28.57
N GLU A 106 -1.72 -14.81 27.37
CA GLU A 106 -2.34 -13.90 26.44
C GLU A 106 -3.55 -14.66 25.92
N ARG A 107 -4.73 -14.27 26.42
CA ARG A 107 -5.97 -14.67 25.78
C ARG A 107 -5.83 -14.38 24.29
N PRO A 108 -6.19 -15.33 23.40
CA PRO A 108 -6.07 -15.11 21.97
C PRO A 108 -6.87 -13.85 21.62
N ILE A 109 -6.23 -12.94 20.86
CA ILE A 109 -6.88 -11.70 20.40
C ILE A 109 -8.18 -12.05 19.66
N ILE A 110 -8.14 -13.14 18.88
CA ILE A 110 -9.26 -13.68 18.14
C ILE A 110 -9.63 -15.04 18.75
N ASP A 111 -10.65 -15.05 19.59
CA ASP A 111 -11.32 -16.29 20.02
C ASP A 111 -12.37 -16.74 18.99
N ARG A 112 -12.86 -17.98 19.13
CA ARG A 112 -13.79 -18.59 18.16
C ARG A 112 -15.10 -17.80 18.01
N GLN A 113 -15.67 -17.30 19.10
CA GLN A 113 -16.93 -16.56 19.07
C GLN A 113 -16.74 -15.23 18.35
N PHE A 114 -15.64 -14.54 18.64
CA PHE A 114 -15.27 -13.31 17.96
C PHE A 114 -15.03 -13.53 16.46
N ALA A 115 -14.33 -14.60 16.08
CA ALA A 115 -14.11 -14.95 14.68
C ALA A 115 -15.42 -15.23 13.92
N ILE A 116 -16.35 -15.98 14.52
CA ILE A 116 -17.67 -16.25 13.93
C ILE A 116 -18.45 -14.94 13.77
N GLY A 117 -18.48 -14.08 14.80
CA GLY A 117 -19.17 -12.80 14.73
C GLY A 117 -18.62 -11.88 13.63
N ILE A 118 -17.30 -11.78 13.49
CA ILE A 118 -16.67 -11.07 12.36
C ILE A 118 -17.06 -11.72 11.03
N GLY A 119 -17.02 -13.05 10.95
CA GLY A 119 -17.40 -13.79 9.74
C GLY A 119 -18.81 -13.44 9.26
N LEU A 120 -19.79 -13.36 10.18
CA LEU A 120 -21.16 -12.94 9.85
C LEU A 120 -21.24 -11.51 9.33
N ILE A 121 -20.49 -10.58 9.94
CA ILE A 121 -20.42 -9.17 9.48
C ILE A 121 -19.76 -9.10 8.09
N LEU A 122 -18.72 -9.89 7.82
CA LEU A 122 -18.08 -9.95 6.51
C LEU A 122 -19.02 -10.53 5.44
N LEU A 123 -19.81 -11.55 5.77
CA LEU A 123 -20.84 -12.09 4.86
C LEU A 123 -21.90 -11.04 4.53
N LEU A 124 -22.37 -10.29 5.54
CA LEU A 124 -23.26 -9.14 5.32
C LEU A 124 -22.60 -8.09 4.42
N ALA A 125 -21.34 -7.75 4.69
CA ALA A 125 -20.58 -6.77 3.92
C ALA A 125 -20.45 -7.18 2.44
N ILE A 126 -20.21 -8.47 2.16
CA ILE A 126 -20.21 -9.04 0.81
C ILE A 126 -21.60 -8.93 0.19
N GLY A 127 -22.66 -9.34 0.89
CA GLY A 127 -24.03 -9.29 0.36
C GLY A 127 -24.47 -7.88 -0.06
N ILE A 128 -24.01 -6.85 0.66
CA ILE A 128 -24.29 -5.44 0.31
C ILE A 128 -23.43 -4.95 -0.87
N ARG A 129 -22.18 -5.41 -0.98
CA ARG A 129 -21.22 -4.95 -2.01
C ARG A 129 -21.35 -5.67 -3.34
N TRP A 130 -21.74 -6.95 -3.31
CA TRP A 130 -21.76 -7.81 -4.49
C TRP A 130 -22.63 -7.27 -5.63
N PRO A 131 -23.86 -6.76 -5.39
CA PRO A 131 -24.67 -6.19 -6.46
C PRO A 131 -24.02 -4.99 -7.16
N ARG A 132 -23.07 -4.31 -6.50
CA ARG A 132 -22.36 -3.14 -7.04
C ARG A 132 -21.18 -3.49 -7.92
N MET A 133 -20.80 -4.77 -7.99
CA MET A 133 -19.60 -5.20 -8.71
C MET A 133 -19.79 -5.12 -10.24
N ASP A 134 -21.04 -5.09 -10.73
CA ASP A 134 -21.40 -5.08 -12.16
C ASP A 134 -22.31 -3.87 -12.53
N LEU A 135 -22.17 -2.70 -11.86
CA LEU A 135 -23.01 -1.51 -12.11
C LEU A 135 -22.43 -0.46 -13.09
N GLY A 136 -21.64 -0.88 -14.07
CA GLY A 136 -20.93 0.02 -14.97
C GLY A 136 -19.61 0.50 -14.35
N LEU A 137 -18.57 0.66 -15.18
CA LEU A 137 -17.32 1.28 -14.76
C LEU A 137 -17.46 2.81 -14.72
N TYR A 138 -16.97 3.44 -13.65
CA TYR A 138 -16.79 4.89 -13.59
C TYR A 138 -15.72 5.37 -14.58
N ASN A 139 -15.76 6.66 -14.95
CA ASN A 139 -14.87 7.25 -15.96
C ASN A 139 -13.39 6.92 -15.72
N ASP A 140 -12.93 7.02 -14.48
CA ASP A 140 -11.55 6.73 -14.10
C ASP A 140 -11.23 5.22 -14.02
N GLU A 141 -12.21 4.36 -13.75
CA GLU A 141 -12.07 2.90 -13.89
C GLU A 141 -11.92 2.50 -15.36
N ILE A 142 -12.71 3.10 -16.27
CA ILE A 142 -12.61 2.86 -17.71
C ILE A 142 -11.23 3.27 -18.24
N ASP A 143 -10.72 4.41 -17.80
CA ASP A 143 -9.40 4.88 -18.23
C ASP A 143 -8.29 3.92 -17.76
N VAL A 144 -8.34 3.47 -16.50
CA VAL A 144 -7.41 2.45 -16.00
C VAL A 144 -7.56 1.14 -16.76
N PHE A 145 -8.78 0.71 -17.05
CA PHE A 145 -9.04 -0.49 -17.85
C PHE A 145 -8.35 -0.42 -19.22
N ARG A 146 -8.48 0.72 -19.91
CA ARG A 146 -7.93 0.93 -21.25
C ARG A 146 -6.42 1.11 -21.27
N THR A 147 -5.84 1.71 -20.23
CA THR A 147 -4.43 2.15 -20.23
C THR A 147 -3.50 1.25 -19.44
N ALA A 148 -4.01 0.49 -18.48
CA ALA A 148 -3.20 -0.34 -17.58
C ALA A 148 -3.62 -1.82 -17.58
N ILE A 149 -4.89 -2.15 -17.82
CA ILE A 149 -5.38 -3.52 -17.65
C ILE A 149 -5.41 -4.27 -18.98
N GLU A 150 -6.38 -3.94 -19.83
CA GLU A 150 -6.69 -4.75 -21.01
C GLU A 150 -6.31 -4.02 -22.29
N GLY A 151 -6.92 -2.87 -22.56
CA GLY A 151 -6.71 -2.17 -23.82
C GLY A 151 -7.93 -1.46 -24.36
N SER A 152 -7.78 -0.97 -25.59
CA SER A 152 -8.86 -0.30 -26.32
C SER A 152 -8.66 -0.45 -27.82
N PHE A 153 -9.73 -0.22 -28.56
CA PHE A 153 -9.67 -0.08 -30.01
C PHE A 153 -8.93 1.21 -30.36
N ASP A 154 -7.92 1.11 -31.22
CA ASP A 154 -7.18 2.28 -31.67
C ASP A 154 -8.01 3.05 -32.70
N GLY A 155 -8.67 4.12 -32.24
CA GLY A 155 -9.45 4.98 -33.12
C GLY A 155 -8.63 5.64 -34.23
N LYS A 156 -7.30 5.73 -34.10
CA LYS A 156 -6.42 6.23 -35.17
C LYS A 156 -6.26 5.21 -36.29
N ALA A 157 -6.47 3.93 -36.02
CA ALA A 157 -6.43 2.90 -37.07
C ALA A 157 -7.50 3.12 -38.14
N LEU A 158 -8.61 3.79 -37.80
CA LEU A 158 -9.66 4.20 -38.75
C LEU A 158 -9.21 5.30 -39.72
N GLN A 159 -8.18 6.07 -39.36
CA GLN A 159 -7.67 7.19 -40.16
C GLN A 159 -6.46 6.81 -41.01
N ASP A 160 -5.87 5.63 -40.79
CA ASP A 160 -4.72 5.14 -41.54
C ASP A 160 -5.19 4.44 -42.83
N PRO A 161 -4.92 5.00 -44.03
CA PRO A 161 -5.32 4.40 -45.30
C PRO A 161 -4.72 3.00 -45.55
N ALA A 162 -3.66 2.64 -44.80
CA ALA A 162 -3.01 1.34 -44.89
C ALA A 162 -3.73 0.25 -44.09
N ASN A 163 -4.67 0.61 -43.20
CA ASN A 163 -5.55 -0.36 -42.57
C ASN A 163 -6.81 -0.57 -43.42
N ASP A 164 -7.38 -1.77 -43.30
CA ASP A 164 -8.64 -2.21 -43.91
C ASP A 164 -9.90 -1.43 -43.47
N GLY A 165 -9.72 -0.27 -42.83
CA GLY A 165 -10.79 0.54 -42.27
C GLY A 165 -11.40 -0.04 -41.00
N LEU A 166 -10.87 -1.13 -40.45
CA LEU A 166 -11.35 -1.74 -39.21
C LEU A 166 -10.49 -1.29 -38.01
N PRO A 167 -11.11 -0.93 -36.87
CA PRO A 167 -10.36 -0.56 -35.69
C PRO A 167 -9.65 -1.79 -35.13
N LYS A 168 -8.32 -1.74 -35.02
CA LYS A 168 -7.53 -2.81 -34.40
C LYS A 168 -7.56 -2.70 -32.88
N TYR A 169 -7.85 -3.80 -32.21
CA TYR A 169 -7.76 -3.87 -30.76
C TYR A 169 -6.30 -3.87 -30.32
N ARG A 170 -5.94 -2.99 -29.40
CA ARG A 170 -4.58 -2.88 -28.87
C ARG A 170 -4.55 -3.26 -27.40
N HIS A 171 -3.87 -4.37 -27.10
CA HIS A 171 -3.62 -4.77 -25.72
C HIS A 171 -2.56 -3.89 -25.05
N VAL A 172 -2.74 -3.70 -23.75
CA VAL A 172 -1.76 -3.03 -22.88
C VAL A 172 -0.67 -4.04 -22.50
N PRO A 173 0.62 -3.75 -22.69
CA PRO A 173 1.69 -4.62 -22.20
C PRO A 173 1.79 -4.56 -20.67
N TRP A 174 2.16 -5.67 -20.03
CA TRP A 174 2.28 -5.77 -18.57
C TRP A 174 3.13 -4.67 -17.92
N ILE A 175 4.17 -4.19 -18.62
CA ILE A 175 5.01 -3.12 -18.11
C ILE A 175 4.26 -1.80 -17.87
N GLU A 176 3.22 -1.53 -18.67
CA GLU A 176 2.34 -0.37 -18.48
C GLU A 176 1.37 -0.59 -17.32
N ALA A 177 0.92 -1.83 -17.09
CA ALA A 177 0.11 -2.18 -15.91
C ALA A 177 0.89 -1.94 -14.60
N VAL A 178 2.16 -2.35 -14.59
CA VAL A 178 3.04 -2.31 -13.41
C VAL A 178 3.55 -0.88 -13.14
N TRP A 179 3.99 -0.16 -14.18
CA TRP A 179 4.69 1.13 -14.00
C TRP A 179 4.18 2.28 -14.87
N GLY A 180 3.22 2.06 -15.76
CA GLY A 180 2.62 3.14 -16.54
C GLY A 180 1.85 4.09 -15.64
N ASN A 181 2.03 5.40 -15.77
CA ASN A 181 1.26 6.38 -14.99
C ASN A 181 1.06 7.71 -15.71
N ARG A 182 0.59 7.63 -16.96
CA ARG A 182 0.49 8.80 -17.86
C ARG A 182 -0.51 9.85 -17.40
N ILE A 183 -1.51 9.46 -16.60
CA ILE A 183 -2.58 10.34 -16.10
C ILE A 183 -2.28 10.78 -14.65
N GLY A 184 -1.24 10.24 -14.02
CA GLY A 184 -0.88 10.57 -12.63
C GLY A 184 -1.78 9.93 -11.57
N ASN A 185 -2.62 8.98 -11.98
CA ASN A 185 -3.66 8.38 -11.16
C ASN A 185 -3.69 6.84 -11.27
N ASN A 186 -2.58 6.21 -11.67
CA ASN A 186 -2.45 4.75 -11.66
C ASN A 186 -2.20 4.23 -10.24
N HIS A 187 -3.04 3.29 -9.82
CA HIS A 187 -2.89 2.51 -8.60
C HIS A 187 -2.18 1.20 -8.92
N ALA A 188 -0.85 1.22 -9.06
CA ALA A 188 -0.09 0.10 -9.63
C ALA A 188 -0.41 -1.28 -9.03
N LEU A 189 -0.48 -1.40 -7.69
CA LEU A 189 -0.85 -2.68 -7.06
C LEU A 189 -2.28 -3.12 -7.42
N GLN A 190 -3.24 -2.18 -7.46
CA GLN A 190 -4.60 -2.47 -7.92
C GLN A 190 -4.59 -2.94 -9.38
N SER A 191 -3.89 -2.23 -10.27
CA SER A 191 -3.85 -2.54 -11.69
C SER A 191 -3.26 -3.93 -11.96
N ILE A 192 -2.20 -4.32 -11.25
CA ILE A 192 -1.61 -5.66 -11.33
C ILE A 192 -2.64 -6.72 -10.90
N LEU A 193 -3.27 -6.54 -9.74
CA LEU A 193 -4.22 -7.52 -9.19
C LEU A 193 -5.50 -7.61 -10.03
N ALA A 194 -6.04 -6.47 -10.47
CA ALA A 194 -7.23 -6.38 -11.30
C ALA A 194 -6.99 -7.01 -12.67
N ARG A 195 -5.83 -6.73 -13.30
CA ARG A 195 -5.43 -7.37 -14.54
C ARG A 195 -5.27 -8.87 -14.40
N THR A 196 -4.60 -9.32 -13.35
CA THR A 196 -4.46 -10.76 -13.08
C THR A 196 -5.83 -11.42 -12.94
N GLY A 197 -6.74 -10.82 -12.16
CA GLY A 197 -8.10 -11.34 -11.97
C GLY A 197 -8.91 -11.36 -13.28
N TYR A 198 -8.75 -10.32 -14.11
CA TYR A 198 -9.41 -10.21 -15.40
C TYR A 198 -8.88 -11.22 -16.41
N GLU A 199 -7.56 -11.38 -16.56
CA GLU A 199 -6.95 -12.38 -17.46
C GLU A 199 -7.36 -13.81 -17.05
N ILE A 200 -7.42 -14.10 -15.74
CA ILE A 200 -7.93 -15.40 -15.23
C ILE A 200 -9.39 -15.60 -15.64
N TRP A 201 -10.25 -14.60 -15.44
CA TRP A 201 -11.65 -14.68 -15.86
C TRP A 201 -11.80 -14.86 -17.37
N HIS A 202 -11.06 -14.10 -18.16
CA HIS A 202 -11.08 -14.15 -19.62
C HIS A 202 -10.68 -15.54 -20.12
N TRP A 203 -9.57 -16.08 -19.59
CA TRP A 203 -9.10 -17.45 -19.86
C TRP A 203 -10.15 -18.52 -19.50
N MET A 204 -10.82 -18.41 -18.34
CA MET A 204 -11.83 -19.39 -17.91
C MET A 204 -13.13 -19.30 -18.71
N SER A 205 -13.51 -18.11 -19.16
CA SER A 205 -14.78 -17.87 -19.85
C SER A 205 -14.71 -18.13 -21.35
N GLY A 206 -13.51 -18.09 -21.95
CA GLY A 206 -13.35 -18.13 -23.41
C GLY A 206 -14.00 -16.94 -24.10
N ALA A 207 -14.18 -15.82 -23.39
CA ALA A 207 -14.79 -14.63 -23.93
C ALA A 207 -13.95 -14.05 -25.08
N PRO A 208 -14.56 -13.46 -26.13
CA PRO A 208 -13.82 -12.77 -27.17
C PRO A 208 -12.94 -11.65 -26.60
N ASP A 209 -11.82 -11.38 -27.27
CA ASP A 209 -11.01 -10.20 -27.00
C ASP A 209 -11.90 -8.94 -27.06
N SER A 210 -11.64 -7.96 -26.20
CA SER A 210 -12.46 -6.75 -25.95
C SER A 210 -13.73 -6.91 -25.09
N THR A 211 -14.11 -8.13 -24.67
CA THR A 211 -15.28 -8.33 -23.80
C THR A 211 -15.05 -7.76 -22.41
N ILE A 212 -15.74 -6.68 -22.04
CA ILE A 212 -15.59 -6.06 -20.72
C ILE A 212 -16.39 -6.85 -19.68
N LYS A 213 -15.73 -7.17 -18.56
CA LYS A 213 -16.38 -7.69 -17.34
C LYS A 213 -15.82 -6.99 -16.12
N GLU A 214 -16.72 -6.48 -15.28
CA GLU A 214 -16.39 -5.50 -14.24
C GLU A 214 -15.97 -6.15 -12.92
N TRP A 215 -16.73 -7.13 -12.43
CA TRP A 215 -16.43 -7.73 -11.12
C TRP A 215 -14.98 -8.24 -10.95
N PRO A 216 -14.30 -8.84 -11.96
CA PRO A 216 -12.92 -9.28 -11.79
C PRO A 216 -11.97 -8.11 -11.50
N LEU A 217 -12.25 -6.93 -12.08
CA LEU A 217 -11.46 -5.70 -11.90
C LEU A 217 -11.62 -5.12 -10.48
N ARG A 218 -12.79 -5.35 -9.87
CA ARG A 218 -13.17 -4.82 -8.56
C ARG A 218 -12.84 -5.76 -7.40
N LEU A 219 -12.52 -7.03 -7.67
CA LEU A 219 -12.16 -8.02 -6.64
C LEU A 219 -11.05 -7.57 -5.69
N PRO A 220 -9.95 -6.94 -6.15
CA PRO A 220 -8.90 -6.51 -5.23
C PRO A 220 -9.39 -5.43 -4.25
N SER A 221 -10.27 -4.53 -4.71
CA SER A 221 -10.88 -3.49 -3.88
C SER A 221 -11.86 -4.08 -2.86
N LEU A 222 -12.67 -5.06 -3.29
CA LEU A 222 -13.54 -5.80 -2.40
C LEU A 222 -12.72 -6.48 -1.29
N PHE A 223 -11.62 -7.14 -1.66
CA PHE A 223 -10.71 -7.75 -0.70
C PHE A 223 -10.11 -6.72 0.27
N GLY A 224 -9.61 -5.59 -0.23
CA GLY A 224 -9.07 -4.50 0.59
C GLY A 224 -10.09 -3.97 1.61
N GLY A 225 -11.34 -3.80 1.17
CA GLY A 225 -12.44 -3.36 2.03
C GLY A 225 -12.86 -4.39 3.07
N LEU A 226 -12.88 -5.69 2.73
CA LEU A 226 -13.18 -6.74 3.71
C LEU A 226 -12.04 -6.87 4.73
N LEU A 227 -10.80 -6.73 4.28
CA LEU A 227 -9.63 -6.72 5.15
C LEU A 227 -9.68 -5.58 6.15
N SER A 228 -10.02 -4.34 5.74
CA SER A 228 -10.16 -3.21 6.67
C SER A 228 -11.25 -3.46 7.71
N ILE A 229 -12.41 -4.01 7.34
CA ILE A 229 -13.48 -4.36 8.29
C ILE A 229 -12.98 -5.33 9.36
N ALA A 230 -12.32 -6.41 8.95
CA ALA A 230 -11.79 -7.41 9.88
C ALA A 230 -10.71 -6.82 10.81
N VAL A 231 -9.77 -6.05 10.24
CA VAL A 231 -8.65 -5.48 11.00
C VAL A 231 -9.13 -4.41 11.99
N ILE A 232 -10.08 -3.57 11.61
CA ILE A 232 -10.66 -2.54 12.50
C ILE A 232 -11.42 -3.19 13.66
N ALA A 233 -12.11 -4.31 13.43
CA ALA A 233 -12.74 -5.09 14.49
C ALA A 233 -11.69 -5.53 15.54
N VAL A 234 -10.57 -6.07 15.07
CA VAL A 234 -9.47 -6.54 15.92
C VAL A 234 -8.82 -5.38 16.66
N LEU A 235 -8.57 -4.25 15.99
CA LEU A 235 -8.02 -3.04 16.59
C LEU A 235 -8.91 -2.49 17.71
N ALA A 236 -10.22 -2.38 17.47
CA ALA A 236 -11.17 -1.91 18.47
C ALA A 236 -11.25 -2.84 19.69
N LYS A 237 -11.23 -4.16 19.47
CA LYS A 237 -11.14 -5.14 20.57
C LYS A 237 -9.82 -5.02 21.32
N LEU A 238 -8.70 -4.85 20.61
CA LEU A 238 -7.37 -4.70 21.21
C LEU A 238 -7.27 -3.42 22.06
N ALA A 239 -7.84 -2.32 21.58
CA ALA A 239 -7.79 -1.03 22.27
C ALA A 239 -8.69 -0.97 23.51
N THR A 240 -9.84 -1.67 23.49
CA THR A 240 -10.85 -1.57 24.56
C THR A 240 -10.94 -2.80 25.46
N GLY A 241 -10.38 -3.93 25.04
CA GLY A 241 -10.58 -5.24 25.67
C GLY A 241 -11.98 -5.84 25.43
N SER A 242 -12.84 -5.20 24.63
CA SER A 242 -14.25 -5.59 24.44
C SER A 242 -14.53 -6.14 23.05
N ALA A 243 -15.02 -7.38 22.96
CA ALA A 243 -15.48 -7.98 21.70
C ALA A 243 -16.64 -7.19 21.08
N ARG A 244 -17.52 -6.61 21.93
CA ARG A 244 -18.65 -5.79 21.47
C ARG A 244 -18.18 -4.55 20.72
N ALA A 245 -17.15 -3.88 21.23
CA ALA A 245 -16.56 -2.73 20.55
C ALA A 245 -15.99 -3.12 19.18
N GLY A 246 -15.36 -4.30 19.08
CA GLY A 246 -14.92 -4.87 17.81
C GLY A 246 -16.06 -5.09 16.82
N PHE A 247 -17.18 -5.69 17.27
CA PHE A 247 -18.35 -5.90 16.42
C PHE A 247 -19.00 -4.60 15.97
N PHE A 248 -19.16 -3.61 16.87
CA PHE A 248 -19.72 -2.31 16.49
C PHE A 248 -18.83 -1.59 15.48
N ALA A 249 -17.51 -1.55 15.70
CA ALA A 249 -16.58 -0.93 14.76
C ALA A 249 -16.64 -1.60 13.38
N ALA A 250 -16.67 -2.93 13.33
CA ALA A 250 -16.79 -3.69 12.09
C ALA A 250 -18.12 -3.44 11.38
N PHE A 251 -19.23 -3.46 12.13
CA PHE A 251 -20.57 -3.28 11.59
C PHE A 251 -20.74 -1.88 11.00
N PHE A 252 -20.38 -0.83 11.76
CA PHE A 252 -20.48 0.55 11.26
C PHE A 252 -19.60 0.77 10.04
N LEU A 253 -18.39 0.22 10.01
CA LEU A 253 -17.53 0.32 8.82
C LEU A 253 -18.10 -0.47 7.63
N ALA A 254 -18.71 -1.62 7.87
CA ALA A 254 -19.32 -2.46 6.83
C ALA A 254 -20.48 -1.75 6.11
N VAL A 255 -21.26 -0.94 6.82
CA VAL A 255 -22.39 -0.17 6.26
C VAL A 255 -22.04 1.29 5.94
N HIS A 256 -20.81 1.73 6.22
CA HIS A 256 -20.41 3.12 6.00
C HIS A 256 -20.43 3.47 4.49
N PRO A 257 -21.17 4.50 4.04
CA PRO A 257 -21.38 4.79 2.62
C PRO A 257 -20.08 4.94 1.83
N TRP A 258 -19.10 5.67 2.39
CA TRP A 258 -17.80 5.86 1.74
C TRP A 258 -16.98 4.59 1.62
N HIS A 259 -17.01 3.77 2.68
CA HIS A 259 -16.27 2.53 2.64
C HIS A 259 -16.90 1.60 1.61
N LEU A 260 -18.24 1.55 1.57
CA LEU A 260 -18.98 0.77 0.60
C LEU A 260 -18.63 1.20 -0.82
N ARG A 261 -18.70 2.50 -1.14
CA ARG A 261 -18.31 3.06 -2.45
C ARG A 261 -16.91 2.60 -2.88
N PHE A 262 -15.89 2.97 -2.11
CA PHE A 262 -14.50 2.70 -2.49
C PHE A 262 -14.10 1.23 -2.47
N SER A 263 -14.79 0.39 -1.68
CA SER A 263 -14.58 -1.08 -1.71
C SER A 263 -15.28 -1.78 -2.88
N THR A 264 -15.99 -1.05 -3.72
CA THR A 264 -16.66 -1.57 -4.93
C THR A 264 -16.16 -0.93 -6.22
N GLU A 265 -15.25 0.03 -6.16
CA GLU A 265 -14.62 0.65 -7.34
C GLU A 265 -13.27 -0.02 -7.62
N ALA A 266 -12.89 -0.24 -8.88
CA ALA A 266 -11.64 -0.84 -9.35
C ALA A 266 -10.43 0.10 -9.19
N ARG A 267 -10.26 0.62 -7.97
CA ARG A 267 -9.30 1.67 -7.59
C ARG A 267 -8.56 1.25 -6.32
N GLY A 268 -7.35 1.77 -6.12
CA GLY A 268 -6.47 1.32 -5.03
C GLY A 268 -6.84 1.80 -3.62
N TYR A 269 -7.91 2.59 -3.46
CA TYR A 269 -8.28 3.18 -2.17
C TYR A 269 -8.67 2.14 -1.12
N ALA A 270 -9.41 1.10 -1.49
CA ALA A 270 -9.80 0.07 -0.53
C ALA A 270 -8.62 -0.80 -0.08
N LEU A 271 -7.65 -1.06 -0.95
CA LEU A 271 -6.38 -1.69 -0.56
C LEU A 271 -5.62 -0.80 0.44
N LEU A 272 -5.59 0.52 0.22
CA LEU A 272 -5.03 1.47 1.19
C LEU A 272 -5.76 1.40 2.54
N PHE A 273 -7.09 1.25 2.58
CA PHE A 273 -7.83 1.07 3.84
C PHE A 273 -7.40 -0.21 4.57
N GLY A 274 -7.36 -1.33 3.85
CA GLY A 274 -6.97 -2.63 4.41
C GLY A 274 -5.54 -2.63 4.94
N PHE A 275 -4.57 -2.21 4.12
CA PHE A 275 -3.16 -2.18 4.51
C PHE A 275 -2.81 -1.06 5.49
N GLY A 276 -3.50 0.07 5.45
CA GLY A 276 -3.37 1.15 6.44
C GLY A 276 -3.85 0.71 7.83
N ALA A 277 -5.00 0.03 7.90
CA ALA A 277 -5.47 -0.56 9.16
C ALA A 277 -4.49 -1.66 9.65
N LEU A 278 -3.98 -2.49 8.73
CA LEU A 278 -3.03 -3.56 9.06
C LEU A 278 -1.71 -3.01 9.58
N THR A 279 -1.26 -1.86 9.06
CA THR A 279 -0.09 -1.11 9.54
C THR A 279 -0.26 -0.77 11.02
N VAL A 280 -1.39 -0.17 11.40
CA VAL A 280 -1.67 0.20 12.80
C VAL A 280 -1.76 -1.04 13.69
N LEU A 281 -2.43 -2.10 13.23
CA LEU A 281 -2.55 -3.36 13.98
C LEU A 281 -1.19 -4.01 14.22
N CYS A 282 -0.36 -4.12 13.18
CA CYS A 282 0.96 -4.70 13.28
C CYS A 282 1.86 -3.87 14.20
N LEU A 283 1.83 -2.54 14.10
CA LEU A 283 2.57 -1.66 15.01
C LEU A 283 2.12 -1.85 16.47
N ALA A 284 0.82 -1.84 16.74
CA ALA A 284 0.28 -2.02 18.08
C ALA A 284 0.73 -3.35 18.70
N ILE A 285 0.60 -4.46 17.96
CA ILE A 285 1.01 -5.77 18.44
C ILE A 285 2.55 -5.87 18.54
N ALA A 286 3.29 -5.26 17.62
CA ALA A 286 4.75 -5.25 17.64
C ALA A 286 5.31 -4.54 18.88
N VAL A 287 4.70 -3.41 19.27
CA VAL A 287 5.04 -2.68 20.49
C VAL A 287 4.67 -3.47 21.75
N GLN A 288 3.47 -4.08 21.78
CA GLN A 288 3.02 -4.86 22.94
C GLN A 288 3.83 -6.15 23.15
N ARG A 289 4.11 -6.88 22.07
CA ARG A 289 4.71 -8.23 22.14
C ARG A 289 6.21 -8.26 21.87
N GLY A 290 6.78 -7.22 21.28
CA GLY A 290 8.20 -7.14 20.93
C GLY A 290 8.68 -8.14 19.87
N GLN A 291 7.77 -8.84 19.16
CA GLN A 291 8.13 -9.92 18.23
C GLN A 291 8.39 -9.38 16.81
N TRP A 292 9.47 -9.83 16.18
CA TRP A 292 9.88 -9.41 14.82
C TRP A 292 8.85 -9.63 13.73
N ARG A 293 8.05 -10.71 13.79
CA ARG A 293 7.02 -10.97 12.76
C ARG A 293 6.04 -9.80 12.60
N TRP A 294 5.73 -9.08 13.70
CA TRP A 294 4.82 -7.94 13.67
C TRP A 294 5.52 -6.67 13.21
N TRP A 295 6.82 -6.52 13.48
CA TRP A 295 7.63 -5.45 12.89
C TRP A 295 7.78 -5.61 11.37
N LEU A 296 7.97 -6.85 10.90
CA LEU A 296 7.97 -7.16 9.47
C LEU A 296 6.59 -6.94 8.86
N GLY A 297 5.52 -7.37 9.53
CA GLY A 297 4.15 -7.09 9.12
C GLY A 297 3.86 -5.58 9.03
N PHE A 298 4.37 -4.79 9.99
CA PHE A 298 4.31 -3.34 9.97
C PHE A 298 5.05 -2.74 8.77
N GLY A 299 6.29 -3.16 8.49
CA GLY A 299 7.02 -2.71 7.30
C GLY A 299 6.33 -3.09 5.99
N ALA A 300 5.90 -4.34 5.86
CA ALA A 300 5.27 -4.85 4.64
C ALA A 300 3.91 -4.19 4.35
N SER A 301 3.08 -3.99 5.38
CA SER A 301 1.77 -3.35 5.21
C SER A 301 1.90 -1.87 4.83
N GLN A 302 2.91 -1.15 5.32
CA GLN A 302 3.19 0.22 4.88
C GLN A 302 3.58 0.28 3.41
N ALA A 303 4.53 -0.57 2.98
CA ALA A 303 4.92 -0.64 1.59
C ALA A 303 3.73 -0.98 0.68
N ALA A 304 2.90 -1.95 1.08
CA ALA A 304 1.69 -2.33 0.34
C ALA A 304 0.64 -1.20 0.29
N ALA A 305 0.43 -0.47 1.39
CA ALA A 305 -0.45 0.68 1.43
C ALA A 305 -0.01 1.78 0.46
N LEU A 306 1.29 2.11 0.46
CA LEU A 306 1.84 3.13 -0.42
C LEU A 306 1.85 2.69 -1.90
N TRP A 307 2.09 1.40 -2.17
CA TRP A 307 2.03 0.85 -3.53
C TRP A 307 0.60 0.79 -4.07
N SER A 308 -0.39 0.63 -3.19
CA SER A 308 -1.81 0.69 -3.55
C SER A 308 -2.23 2.10 -4.00
N CYS A 309 -1.80 3.11 -3.25
CA CYS A 309 -2.16 4.50 -3.52
C CYS A 309 -1.10 5.44 -2.97
N LEU A 310 -0.41 6.16 -3.85
CA LEU A 310 0.66 7.11 -3.47
C LEU A 310 0.13 8.21 -2.53
N GLY A 311 -1.13 8.62 -2.67
CA GLY A 311 -1.79 9.55 -1.74
C GLY A 311 -1.80 9.08 -0.28
N GLY A 312 -1.66 7.77 -0.04
CA GLY A 312 -1.50 7.16 1.28
C GLY A 312 -0.23 7.58 2.02
N LEU A 313 0.71 8.26 1.35
CA LEU A 313 1.94 8.80 1.96
C LEU A 313 1.64 9.62 3.21
N HIS A 314 0.61 10.47 3.18
CA HIS A 314 0.22 11.31 4.32
C HIS A 314 -0.19 10.46 5.54
N LEU A 315 -0.95 9.40 5.31
CA LEU A 315 -1.38 8.48 6.36
C LEU A 315 -0.19 7.75 6.98
N ILE A 316 0.70 7.19 6.15
CA ILE A 316 1.88 6.45 6.62
C ILE A 316 2.86 7.38 7.33
N LEU A 317 3.03 8.60 6.83
CA LEU A 317 3.83 9.63 7.51
C LEU A 317 3.24 9.97 8.88
N ALA A 318 1.93 10.23 8.98
CA ALA A 318 1.27 10.52 10.24
C ALA A 318 1.44 9.38 11.26
N ILE A 319 1.24 8.12 10.84
CA ILE A 319 1.45 6.94 11.70
C ILE A 319 2.89 6.90 12.22
N ASN A 320 3.89 7.12 11.36
CA ASN A 320 5.30 7.11 11.77
C ASN A 320 5.70 8.31 12.63
N LEU A 321 5.14 9.49 12.39
CA LEU A 321 5.39 10.65 13.25
C LEU A 321 4.84 10.41 14.66
N ILE A 322 3.63 9.86 14.78
CA ILE A 322 3.04 9.48 16.07
C ILE A 322 3.87 8.39 16.75
N ALA A 323 4.27 7.35 16.00
CA ALA A 323 5.11 6.28 16.52
C ALA A 323 6.49 6.79 16.97
N GLY A 324 7.12 7.63 16.15
CA GLY A 324 8.41 8.26 16.43
C GLY A 324 8.33 9.14 17.68
N ALA A 325 7.29 9.98 17.77
CA ALA A 325 7.02 10.76 18.98
C ALA A 325 6.88 9.83 20.20
N PHE A 326 6.12 8.74 20.10
CA PHE A 326 5.99 7.76 21.18
C PHE A 326 7.33 7.13 21.60
N PHE A 327 8.23 6.80 20.66
CA PHE A 327 9.52 6.17 20.99
C PHE A 327 10.59 7.16 21.47
N LEU A 328 10.54 8.40 21.02
CA LEU A 328 11.52 9.43 21.35
C LEU A 328 11.12 10.27 22.57
N TRP A 329 9.83 10.29 22.93
CA TRP A 329 9.36 11.07 24.08
C TRP A 329 9.88 10.49 25.40
N PRO A 330 10.76 11.21 26.12
CA PRO A 330 11.29 10.74 27.39
C PRO A 330 10.16 10.67 28.43
N ARG A 331 10.09 9.58 29.18
CA ARG A 331 9.19 9.49 30.34
C ARG A 331 10.00 9.73 31.60
N ARG A 332 9.56 10.65 32.46
CA ARG A 332 10.12 10.80 33.81
C ARG A 332 9.85 9.51 34.57
N ILE A 333 10.90 8.83 35.00
CA ILE A 333 10.83 7.73 35.95
C ILE A 333 10.81 8.38 37.34
N ASP A 334 10.06 7.78 38.28
CA ASP A 334 9.85 8.30 39.65
C ASP A 334 11.17 8.59 40.43
N SER A 335 12.33 8.15 39.94
CA SER A 335 13.66 8.41 40.49
C SER A 335 14.32 9.73 40.07
N GLY A 336 13.63 10.59 39.32
CA GLY A 336 14.15 11.90 38.87
C GLY A 336 15.14 11.85 37.70
N GLU A 337 15.60 10.66 37.30
CA GLU A 337 16.39 10.48 36.08
C GLU A 337 15.50 10.38 34.84
N THR A 338 15.82 11.17 33.82
CA THR A 338 15.16 11.10 32.51
C THR A 338 15.83 10.02 31.68
N ARG A 339 15.26 8.80 31.67
CA ARG A 339 15.72 7.70 30.81
C ARG A 339 14.58 7.19 29.93
N LEU A 340 14.89 6.76 28.71
CA LEU A 340 13.95 6.01 27.88
C LEU A 340 13.50 4.76 28.65
N ASN A 341 12.21 4.45 28.58
CA ASN A 341 11.69 3.21 29.14
C ASN A 341 12.42 2.02 28.47
N PRO A 342 12.86 0.98 29.22
CA PRO A 342 13.47 -0.23 28.65
C PRO A 342 12.71 -0.83 27.47
N LEU A 343 11.38 -0.67 27.43
CA LEU A 343 10.56 -1.07 26.30
C LEU A 343 10.83 -0.21 25.06
N GLN A 344 10.84 1.13 25.20
CA GLN A 344 11.11 2.06 24.10
C GLN A 344 12.50 1.84 23.50
N SER A 345 13.53 1.67 24.34
CA SER A 345 14.90 1.44 23.87
C SER A 345 15.08 0.10 23.15
N ALA A 346 14.31 -0.93 23.51
CA ALA A 346 14.31 -2.22 22.82
C ALA A 346 13.50 -2.20 21.50
N THR A 347 12.43 -1.40 21.41
CA THR A 347 11.56 -1.36 20.22
C THR A 347 12.01 -0.37 19.16
N LEU A 348 12.66 0.73 19.54
CA LEU A 348 13.11 1.79 18.61
C LEU A 348 13.95 1.25 17.44
N PRO A 349 14.97 0.39 17.65
CA PRO A 349 15.74 -0.16 16.53
C PRO A 349 14.89 -1.01 15.59
N CYS A 350 13.88 -1.72 16.11
CA CYS A 350 12.97 -2.52 15.29
C CYS A 350 12.12 -1.66 14.37
N TRP A 351 11.61 -0.55 14.90
CA TRP A 351 10.83 0.42 14.17
C TRP A 351 11.65 1.06 13.06
N ILE A 352 12.91 1.42 13.32
CA ILE A 352 13.83 1.94 12.31
C ILE A 352 14.08 0.90 11.21
N VAL A 353 14.42 -0.33 11.59
CA VAL A 353 14.68 -1.42 10.62
C VAL A 353 13.44 -1.70 9.76
N ALA A 354 12.26 -1.77 10.38
CA ALA A 354 11.01 -2.00 9.65
C ALA A 354 10.69 -0.88 8.65
N ASN A 355 10.96 0.38 9.01
CA ASN A 355 10.80 1.52 8.12
C ASN A 355 11.82 1.52 6.98
N LEU A 356 13.09 1.20 7.25
CA LEU A 356 14.12 1.10 6.22
C LEU A 356 13.77 0.01 5.18
N LEU A 357 13.30 -1.14 5.65
CA LEU A 357 12.82 -2.20 4.77
C LEU A 357 11.59 -1.75 3.98
N SER A 358 10.60 -1.15 4.65
CA SER A 358 9.40 -0.62 3.98
C SER A 358 9.77 0.39 2.89
N ALA A 359 10.67 1.33 3.19
CA ALA A 359 11.13 2.33 2.24
C ALA A 359 11.83 1.69 1.05
N ALA A 360 12.73 0.72 1.29
CA ALA A 360 13.40 -0.01 0.23
C ALA A 360 12.38 -0.69 -0.71
N PHE A 361 11.41 -1.45 -0.18
CA PHE A 361 10.36 -2.09 -0.98
C PHE A 361 9.47 -1.08 -1.72
N PHE A 362 9.10 0.02 -1.06
CA PHE A 362 8.33 1.09 -1.69
C PHE A 362 9.08 1.70 -2.87
N PHE A 363 10.37 2.02 -2.71
CA PHE A 363 11.18 2.57 -3.80
C PHE A 363 11.28 1.59 -4.97
N LEU A 364 11.46 0.29 -4.71
CA LEU A 364 11.47 -0.72 -5.78
C LEU A 364 10.17 -0.68 -6.61
N ALA A 365 9.03 -0.54 -5.95
CA ALA A 365 7.74 -0.49 -6.63
C ALA A 365 7.49 0.84 -7.38
N VAL A 366 7.96 1.97 -6.83
CA VAL A 366 7.51 3.30 -7.23
C VAL A 366 8.54 4.11 -8.02
N ALA A 367 9.84 3.85 -7.89
CA ALA A 367 10.84 4.63 -8.63
C ALA A 367 10.62 4.63 -10.17
N PRO A 368 10.24 3.51 -10.81
CA PRO A 368 9.82 3.51 -12.22
C PRO A 368 8.61 4.42 -12.55
N ILE A 369 7.73 4.65 -11.58
CA ILE A 369 6.48 5.42 -11.72
C ILE A 369 6.72 6.93 -11.58
N LEU A 370 7.80 7.34 -10.91
CA LEU A 370 8.03 8.75 -10.58
C LEU A 370 8.14 9.67 -11.81
N PRO A 371 8.90 9.34 -12.87
CA PRO A 371 8.97 10.20 -14.05
C PRO A 371 7.62 10.39 -14.77
N PRO A 372 6.85 9.33 -15.14
CA PRO A 372 5.57 9.54 -15.80
C PRO A 372 4.56 10.24 -14.88
N LEU A 373 4.60 9.99 -13.57
CA LEU A 373 3.79 10.74 -12.59
C LEU A 373 4.14 12.22 -12.62
N ARG A 374 5.43 12.57 -12.61
CA ARG A 374 5.86 13.97 -12.67
C ARG A 374 5.37 14.65 -13.95
N LEU A 375 5.56 14.00 -15.10
CA LEU A 375 5.06 14.52 -16.38
C LEU A 375 3.55 14.71 -16.35
N ALA A 376 2.80 13.79 -15.73
CA ALA A 376 1.36 13.92 -15.57
C ALA A 376 0.98 15.11 -14.67
N LEU A 377 1.70 15.32 -13.56
CA LEU A 377 1.49 16.49 -12.66
C LEU A 377 1.79 17.82 -13.37
N GLU A 378 2.79 17.84 -14.25
CA GLU A 378 3.18 19.04 -14.99
C GLU A 378 2.31 19.32 -16.21
N THR A 379 1.63 18.31 -16.78
CA THR A 379 0.83 18.47 -18.01
C THR A 379 -0.67 18.51 -17.77
N ASN A 380 -1.15 17.91 -16.68
CA ASN A 380 -2.57 17.86 -16.38
C ASN A 380 -2.99 19.12 -15.59
N GLY A 381 -3.78 19.98 -16.25
CA GLY A 381 -4.26 21.24 -15.67
C GLY A 381 -5.01 21.06 -14.35
N THR A 382 -5.66 19.92 -14.10
CA THR A 382 -6.35 19.64 -12.84
C THR A 382 -5.39 19.59 -11.65
N PHE A 383 -4.17 19.06 -11.82
CA PHE A 383 -3.19 19.00 -10.73
C PHE A 383 -2.52 20.36 -10.47
N GLN A 384 -2.43 21.21 -11.50
CA GLN A 384 -1.81 22.53 -11.38
C GLN A 384 -2.66 23.53 -10.59
N GLN A 385 -3.97 23.32 -10.51
CA GLN A 385 -4.89 24.23 -9.80
C GLN A 385 -4.72 24.21 -8.27
N GLY A 386 -3.95 23.26 -7.72
CA GLY A 386 -3.75 23.12 -6.28
C GLY A 386 -5.03 22.73 -5.54
N VAL A 387 -5.00 22.87 -4.21
CA VAL A 387 -6.19 22.62 -3.38
C VAL A 387 -7.07 23.86 -3.40
N VAL A 388 -8.18 23.81 -4.15
CA VAL A 388 -9.17 24.88 -4.15
C VAL A 388 -9.82 25.00 -2.75
N PRO A 389 -10.15 26.21 -2.25
CA PRO A 389 -10.75 26.38 -0.92
C PRO A 389 -12.01 25.54 -0.69
N ASP A 390 -12.83 25.36 -1.74
CA ASP A 390 -14.05 24.54 -1.70
C ASP A 390 -13.76 23.07 -1.41
N TRP A 391 -12.56 22.57 -1.75
CA TRP A 391 -12.18 21.19 -1.49
C TRP A 391 -12.20 20.84 0.00
N TRP A 392 -11.83 21.78 0.88
CA TRP A 392 -11.88 21.56 2.33
C TRP A 392 -13.32 21.50 2.84
N ARG A 393 -14.20 22.34 2.31
CA ARG A 393 -15.62 22.34 2.63
C ARG A 393 -16.27 21.04 2.17
N ASP A 394 -15.97 20.60 0.95
CA ASP A 394 -16.47 19.34 0.41
C ASP A 394 -15.90 18.16 1.19
N SER A 395 -14.60 18.13 1.49
CA SER A 395 -14.00 17.08 2.30
C SER A 395 -14.66 16.97 3.68
N LEU A 396 -14.95 18.10 4.34
CA LEU A 396 -15.60 18.11 5.64
C LEU A 396 -17.05 17.62 5.56
N THR A 397 -17.82 18.11 4.58
CA THR A 397 -19.22 17.70 4.38
C THR A 397 -19.32 16.24 3.96
N TYR A 398 -18.40 15.78 3.14
CA TYR A 398 -18.23 14.37 2.85
C TYR A 398 -17.92 13.53 4.10
N CYS A 399 -17.08 14.01 5.02
CA CYS A 399 -16.80 13.30 6.28
C CYS A 399 -18.04 13.24 7.19
N LEU A 400 -18.84 14.30 7.23
CA LEU A 400 -19.95 14.44 8.18
C LEU A 400 -21.28 13.89 7.66
N MET A 401 -21.56 14.08 6.37
CA MET A 401 -22.84 13.84 5.72
C MET A 401 -22.77 12.79 4.61
N GLY A 402 -21.57 12.45 4.12
CA GLY A 402 -21.40 11.48 3.04
C GLY A 402 -21.66 12.03 1.64
N MET A 403 -21.82 13.34 1.49
CA MET A 403 -22.07 14.04 0.21
C MET A 403 -21.36 15.41 0.20
N PRO A 404 -21.03 15.98 -0.99
CA PRO A 404 -20.39 17.29 -1.06
C PRO A 404 -21.35 18.40 -0.64
N TRP A 405 -20.82 19.59 -0.31
CA TRP A 405 -21.65 20.73 0.07
C TRP A 405 -22.39 21.33 -1.13
N ILE A 406 -21.67 21.46 -2.26
CA ILE A 406 -22.20 21.94 -3.52
C ILE A 406 -21.90 20.88 -4.56
N ASP A 407 -22.94 20.41 -5.24
CA ASP A 407 -22.76 19.68 -6.48
C ASP A 407 -22.41 20.70 -7.57
N GLY A 408 -21.11 20.86 -7.83
CA GLY A 408 -20.61 21.82 -8.81
C GLY A 408 -20.93 21.46 -10.26
N ALA A 409 -21.44 20.26 -10.50
CA ALA A 409 -21.79 19.76 -11.83
C ALA A 409 -22.98 18.78 -11.75
N PRO A 410 -24.19 19.26 -11.41
CA PRO A 410 -25.36 18.40 -11.21
C PRO A 410 -25.70 17.57 -12.45
N ASP A 411 -25.34 18.07 -13.64
CA ASP A 411 -25.61 17.41 -14.92
C ASP A 411 -24.57 16.34 -15.31
N SER A 412 -23.53 16.14 -14.49
CA SER A 412 -22.44 15.19 -14.76
C SER A 412 -22.55 13.87 -13.99
N SER A 413 -23.66 13.66 -13.29
CA SER A 413 -23.92 12.50 -12.43
C SER A 413 -24.83 11.45 -13.06
#